data_AF-A0A318TFI0-F1
#
_entry.id   AF-A0A318TFI0-F1
#
_cell.length_a   1.000
_cell.length_b   1.000
_cell.length_c   1.000
_cell.angle_alpha   90.00
_cell.angle_beta   90.00
_cell.angle_gamma   90.00
#
_symmetry.space_group_name_H-M   'P 1'
#
loop_
_entity.id
_entity.type
_entity.pdbx_description
1 polymer ?
#
loop_
_entity_poly.entity_id
_entity_poly.type
_entity_poly.pdbx_seq_one_letter_code
_entity_poly.pdbx_strand_id
1 'polypeptide(L)'
;MPVLHPTGRRGRLWTLLGCSLFGAAIASMSPAFAADSCAGRPDALGTSRTLVVDPREHPRIGTMQYSETLPLRDREVVLTFDDGPLPRYTNQVLDILAAECVKATFFVVGRMAQAYPEGLRRMRDAGHSIGTHSQNHPLSFHRMSVEQAKQEVDAGIASTAAVLGDRAALSPFFRIPGLLRAQAVESYLAEQGLQAWSADFPADDWRPITAAQVFQIAMQRLEAKGKGIVLLHDIQPRTAGALPAFLRELKAKGYRVVHVVAASPDRPKTATEPSQWRLHPVSDQVAKSRWPAIPNFVYAETSSLPAPAVTDSDLHDGQLVLPATPRTRRLAQGEVPLPQAAPWPRQWSLLAPDEAKTELPVPARELFQVRSRSQANLNVLTPLPRRAEAPAPARPEIDPAARQLTLDGGGLRRRLFAPVAQVYPRSDIVAR
;
A
#
# COMPACT_ATOMS: atom_id res chain seq x y z
N MET A 1 -65.97 -80.09 14.30
CA MET A 1 -67.27 -79.52 13.87
C MET A 1 -67.66 -78.43 14.86
N PRO A 2 -68.45 -77.40 14.51
CA PRO A 2 -68.58 -76.62 13.26
C PRO A 2 -67.61 -75.38 13.30
N VAL A 3 -67.40 -74.47 12.35
CA VAL A 3 -68.20 -73.78 11.29
C VAL A 3 -69.08 -72.62 11.81
N LEU A 4 -68.54 -71.38 11.86
CA LEU A 4 -69.03 -70.20 11.09
C LEU A 4 -68.28 -68.86 11.34
N HIS A 5 -68.28 -68.04 10.28
CA HIS A 5 -67.84 -66.63 10.12
C HIS A 5 -68.87 -65.62 10.69
N PRO A 6 -68.75 -64.26 10.54
CA PRO A 6 -67.76 -63.40 9.85
C PRO A 6 -67.03 -62.42 10.83
N THR A 7 -66.35 -61.31 10.51
CA THR A 7 -66.10 -60.46 9.30
C THR A 7 -64.68 -59.83 9.44
N GLY A 8 -64.07 -59.04 8.55
CA GLY A 8 -64.40 -58.44 7.26
C GLY A 8 -63.33 -57.42 6.80
N ARG A 9 -63.01 -57.42 5.50
CA ARG A 9 -62.27 -56.40 4.69
C ARG A 9 -60.79 -56.01 5.01
N ARG A 10 -59.96 -56.41 4.03
CA ARG A 10 -59.01 -55.57 3.25
C ARG A 10 -57.71 -55.09 3.90
N GLY A 11 -56.70 -55.97 3.79
CA GLY A 11 -55.46 -55.73 3.03
C GLY A 11 -54.67 -54.44 3.31
N ARG A 12 -53.50 -54.59 3.93
CA ARG A 12 -52.42 -53.58 3.90
C ARG A 12 -51.10 -54.18 3.48
N LEU A 13 -50.35 -53.35 2.77
CA LEU A 13 -49.03 -53.59 2.20
C LEU A 13 -47.97 -53.75 3.29
N TRP A 14 -46.87 -54.42 2.95
CA TRP A 14 -45.70 -54.52 3.81
C TRP A 14 -45.02 -53.15 3.97
N THR A 15 -44.59 -52.82 5.19
CA THR A 15 -43.74 -51.64 5.45
C THR A 15 -42.47 -52.08 6.16
N LEU A 16 -41.33 -51.93 5.49
CA LEU A 16 -40.01 -52.10 6.09
C LEU A 16 -39.64 -50.85 6.89
N LEU A 17 -39.18 -51.02 8.14
CA LEU A 17 -38.63 -49.92 8.94
C LEU A 17 -37.10 -50.02 8.95
N GLY A 18 -36.45 -49.26 8.07
CA GLY A 18 -34.99 -49.10 8.06
C GLY A 18 -34.57 -47.83 8.78
N CYS A 19 -33.95 -47.94 9.95
CA CYS A 19 -33.36 -46.79 10.64
C CYS A 19 -31.96 -46.48 10.09
N SER A 20 -31.88 -45.54 9.15
CA SER A 20 -30.60 -44.97 8.67
C SER A 20 -30.42 -43.55 9.21
N LEU A 21 -29.50 -43.40 10.17
CA LEU A 21 -29.02 -42.10 10.64
C LEU A 21 -28.15 -41.45 9.56
N PHE A 22 -28.71 -40.53 8.79
CA PHE A 22 -27.93 -39.60 7.96
C PHE A 22 -27.79 -38.26 8.70
N GLY A 23 -26.57 -37.96 9.15
CA GLY A 23 -26.24 -36.65 9.72
C GLY A 23 -26.27 -35.58 8.64
N ALA A 24 -27.20 -34.63 8.74
CA ALA A 24 -27.23 -33.46 7.88
C ALA A 24 -26.10 -32.49 8.28
N ALA A 25 -24.96 -32.58 7.60
CA ALA A 25 -23.95 -31.53 7.64
C ALA A 25 -24.49 -30.27 6.95
N ILE A 26 -25.05 -29.36 7.72
CA ILE A 26 -25.50 -28.05 7.22
C ILE A 26 -24.25 -27.23 6.89
N ALA A 27 -23.79 -27.33 5.63
CA ALA A 27 -22.77 -26.45 5.11
C ALA A 27 -23.33 -25.03 5.07
N SER A 28 -22.87 -24.17 5.99
CA SER A 28 -23.20 -22.76 6.05
C SER A 28 -22.54 -22.00 4.89
N MET A 29 -23.12 -22.13 3.69
CA MET A 29 -22.77 -21.32 2.54
C MET A 29 -23.13 -19.87 2.85
N SER A 30 -22.11 -19.07 3.18
CA SER A 30 -22.24 -17.61 3.30
C SER A 30 -22.79 -17.05 1.98
N PRO A 31 -23.70 -16.05 2.01
CA PRO A 31 -24.21 -15.43 0.80
C PRO A 31 -23.09 -14.62 0.14
N ALA A 32 -22.37 -15.26 -0.79
CA ALA A 32 -21.63 -14.53 -1.80
C ALA A 32 -22.66 -13.88 -2.72
N PHE A 33 -22.91 -12.57 -2.53
CA PHE A 33 -23.66 -11.78 -3.50
C PHE A 33 -23.01 -11.97 -4.87
N ALA A 34 -23.79 -12.53 -5.81
CA ALA A 34 -23.31 -12.88 -7.13
C ALA A 34 -22.87 -11.62 -7.89
N ALA A 35 -21.97 -11.80 -8.86
CA ALA A 35 -21.60 -10.75 -9.79
C ALA A 35 -22.86 -10.22 -10.50
N ASP A 36 -23.14 -8.91 -10.36
CA ASP A 36 -24.15 -8.24 -11.18
C ASP A 36 -23.76 -8.42 -12.65
N SER A 37 -24.59 -9.13 -13.42
CA SER A 37 -24.34 -9.33 -14.83
C SER A 37 -24.45 -7.99 -15.57
N CYS A 38 -23.43 -7.64 -16.33
CA CYS A 38 -23.38 -6.34 -17.02
C CYS A 38 -24.47 -6.28 -18.09
N ALA A 39 -25.56 -5.57 -17.78
CA ALA A 39 -26.75 -5.53 -18.62
C ALA A 39 -26.41 -5.07 -20.05
N GLY A 40 -26.70 -5.92 -21.04
CA GLY A 40 -26.39 -5.66 -22.45
C GLY A 40 -24.91 -5.79 -22.85
N ARG A 41 -24.02 -6.27 -21.96
CA ARG A 41 -22.58 -6.46 -22.25
C ARG A 41 -22.07 -7.82 -21.73
N PRO A 42 -22.36 -8.93 -22.43
CA PRO A 42 -21.89 -10.26 -22.01
C PRO A 42 -20.35 -10.39 -21.98
N ASP A 43 -19.65 -9.52 -22.70
CA ASP A 43 -18.18 -9.49 -22.76
C ASP A 43 -17.49 -8.55 -21.76
N ALA A 44 -18.23 -7.85 -20.91
CA ALA A 44 -17.63 -7.03 -19.86
C ALA A 44 -16.87 -7.91 -18.85
N LEU A 45 -15.74 -7.42 -18.31
CA LEU A 45 -14.98 -8.13 -17.27
C LEU A 45 -15.81 -8.37 -15.99
N GLY A 46 -16.62 -7.37 -15.60
CA GLY A 46 -17.48 -7.42 -14.43
C GLY A 46 -16.75 -7.38 -13.09
N THR A 47 -17.54 -7.20 -12.03
CA THR A 47 -17.08 -7.34 -10.65
C THR A 47 -17.39 -8.75 -10.18
N SER A 48 -16.37 -9.56 -9.89
CA SER A 48 -16.55 -11.01 -9.69
C SER A 48 -17.22 -11.38 -8.36
N ARG A 49 -17.00 -10.57 -7.32
CA ARG A 49 -17.61 -10.64 -6.00
C ARG A 49 -17.37 -9.35 -5.24
N THR A 50 -18.20 -9.12 -4.23
CA THR A 50 -17.95 -8.12 -3.19
C THR A 50 -17.31 -8.80 -1.98
N LEU A 51 -16.21 -8.25 -1.49
CA LEU A 51 -15.55 -8.62 -0.24
C LEU A 51 -15.96 -7.60 0.83
N VAL A 52 -16.61 -8.08 1.88
CA VAL A 52 -17.02 -7.25 3.02
C VAL A 52 -15.97 -7.39 4.13
N VAL A 53 -15.26 -6.31 4.47
CA VAL A 53 -14.21 -6.31 5.50
C VAL A 53 -14.63 -5.55 6.74
N ASP A 54 -14.16 -5.97 7.92
CA ASP A 54 -14.25 -5.18 9.14
C ASP A 54 -12.97 -4.33 9.32
N PRO A 55 -13.06 -2.99 9.27
CA PRO A 55 -11.94 -2.09 9.53
C PRO A 55 -11.28 -2.27 10.90
N ARG A 56 -12.03 -2.72 11.91
CA ARG A 56 -11.57 -2.81 13.31
C ARG A 56 -10.81 -4.11 13.58
N GLU A 57 -11.13 -5.17 12.85
CA GLU A 57 -10.45 -6.47 12.95
C GLU A 57 -9.07 -6.43 12.27
N HIS A 58 -9.01 -5.86 11.06
CA HIS A 58 -7.79 -5.74 10.27
C HIS A 58 -7.48 -4.27 9.98
N PRO A 59 -6.99 -3.48 10.94
CA PRO A 59 -6.88 -2.02 10.82
C PRO A 59 -5.80 -1.55 9.84
N ARG A 60 -4.95 -2.44 9.29
CA ARG A 60 -3.83 -2.09 8.40
C ARG A 60 -3.62 -3.18 7.35
N ILE A 61 -3.68 -2.83 6.07
CA ILE A 61 -3.58 -3.79 4.96
C ILE A 61 -2.76 -3.30 3.76
N GLY A 62 -2.09 -4.22 3.08
CA GLY A 62 -1.31 -4.01 1.86
C GLY A 62 0.19 -4.28 2.09
N THR A 63 0.73 -5.23 1.33
CA THR A 63 2.09 -5.78 1.52
C THR A 63 3.24 -4.85 1.20
N MET A 64 2.99 -3.65 0.68
CA MET A 64 4.03 -2.61 0.59
C MET A 64 4.47 -2.08 1.97
N GLN A 65 3.65 -2.24 3.02
CA GLN A 65 3.90 -1.65 4.34
C GLN A 65 3.56 -2.55 5.53
N TYR A 66 2.70 -3.56 5.35
CA TYR A 66 2.16 -4.38 6.42
C TYR A 66 2.31 -5.88 6.11
N SER A 67 2.24 -6.72 7.15
CA SER A 67 2.25 -8.19 7.02
C SER A 67 0.96 -8.77 6.47
N GLU A 68 -0.13 -8.00 6.54
CA GLU A 68 -1.47 -8.39 6.11
C GLU A 68 -1.89 -7.63 4.85
N THR A 69 -2.73 -8.26 4.03
CA THR A 69 -3.47 -7.68 2.91
C THR A 69 -4.85 -8.32 2.85
N LEU A 70 -5.68 -7.91 1.89
CA LEU A 70 -7.03 -8.44 1.75
C LEU A 70 -7.04 -9.96 1.49
N PRO A 71 -8.05 -10.69 2.01
CA PRO A 71 -8.27 -12.11 1.77
C PRO A 71 -8.78 -12.36 0.34
N LEU A 72 -7.85 -12.19 -0.60
CA LEU A 72 -8.01 -12.41 -2.02
C LEU A 72 -7.63 -13.85 -2.38
N ARG A 73 -8.44 -14.44 -3.26
CA ARG A 73 -8.13 -15.72 -3.91
C ARG A 73 -7.09 -15.50 -5.00
N ASP A 74 -6.49 -16.56 -5.48
CA ASP A 74 -5.51 -16.45 -6.56
C ASP A 74 -6.19 -15.97 -7.85
N ARG A 75 -5.49 -15.08 -8.57
CA ARG A 75 -5.99 -14.26 -9.67
C ARG A 75 -7.14 -13.30 -9.30
N GLU A 76 -7.26 -12.86 -8.05
CA GLU A 76 -8.11 -11.73 -7.69
C GLU A 76 -7.30 -10.42 -7.55
N VAL A 77 -7.86 -9.32 -8.04
CA VAL A 77 -7.26 -7.98 -7.98
C VAL A 77 -8.27 -6.95 -7.48
N VAL A 78 -7.81 -6.01 -6.66
CA VAL A 78 -8.61 -4.86 -6.20
C VAL A 78 -8.03 -3.59 -6.81
N LEU A 79 -8.84 -2.89 -7.59
CA LEU A 79 -8.45 -1.63 -8.23
C LEU A 79 -8.63 -0.48 -7.24
N THR A 80 -7.56 0.27 -6.99
CA THR A 80 -7.61 1.46 -6.13
C THR A 80 -7.02 2.69 -6.81
N PHE A 81 -7.68 3.84 -6.62
CA PHE A 81 -7.33 5.11 -7.25
C PHE A 81 -7.20 6.23 -6.22
N ASP A 82 -6.09 6.96 -6.25
CA ASP A 82 -5.78 8.06 -5.32
C ASP A 82 -5.84 9.44 -6.00
N ASP A 83 -5.89 10.49 -5.16
CA ASP A 83 -5.86 11.93 -5.47
C ASP A 83 -7.11 12.57 -6.10
N GLY A 84 -8.02 11.78 -6.66
CA GLY A 84 -9.23 12.29 -7.31
C GLY A 84 -10.24 13.00 -6.39
N PRO A 85 -11.32 13.57 -6.96
CA PRO A 85 -11.63 13.63 -8.40
C PRO A 85 -10.96 14.81 -9.14
N LEU A 86 -10.56 14.61 -10.39
CA LEU A 86 -10.16 15.63 -11.37
C LEU A 86 -10.93 15.42 -12.69
N PRO A 87 -11.88 16.30 -13.08
CA PRO A 87 -12.88 16.01 -14.12
C PRO A 87 -12.33 15.57 -15.48
N ARG A 88 -11.12 16.01 -15.86
CA ARG A 88 -10.53 15.64 -17.16
C ARG A 88 -10.20 14.14 -17.25
N TYR A 89 -9.81 13.49 -16.16
CA TYR A 89 -9.28 12.12 -16.17
C TYR A 89 -10.11 11.16 -15.33
N THR A 90 -10.57 11.58 -14.15
CA THR A 90 -11.50 10.80 -13.30
C THR A 90 -12.76 10.40 -14.06
N ASN A 91 -13.33 11.31 -14.85
CA ASN A 91 -14.51 10.98 -15.66
C ASN A 91 -14.21 9.86 -16.66
N GLN A 92 -13.05 9.89 -17.33
CA GLN A 92 -12.64 8.84 -18.26
C GLN A 92 -12.43 7.50 -17.54
N VAL A 93 -11.80 7.53 -16.35
CA VAL A 93 -11.62 6.33 -15.50
C VAL A 93 -12.97 5.73 -15.13
N LEU A 94 -13.93 6.55 -14.67
CA LEU A 94 -15.29 6.11 -14.36
C LEU A 94 -16.02 5.55 -15.60
N ASP A 95 -15.88 6.18 -16.77
CA ASP A 95 -16.50 5.72 -18.01
C ASP A 95 -15.92 4.36 -18.47
N ILE A 96 -14.60 4.15 -18.30
CA ILE A 96 -13.93 2.88 -18.60
C ILE A 96 -14.35 1.78 -17.61
N LEU A 97 -14.43 2.08 -16.31
CA LEU A 97 -14.89 1.13 -15.30
C LEU A 97 -16.36 0.75 -15.50
N ALA A 98 -17.22 1.73 -15.82
CA ALA A 98 -18.62 1.49 -16.15
C ALA A 98 -18.78 0.66 -17.43
N ALA A 99 -17.93 0.89 -18.44
CA ALA A 99 -17.96 0.13 -19.70
C ALA A 99 -17.69 -1.38 -19.49
N GLU A 100 -16.93 -1.73 -18.46
CA GLU A 100 -16.59 -3.10 -18.06
C GLU A 100 -17.40 -3.60 -16.84
N CYS A 101 -18.37 -2.83 -16.33
CA CYS A 101 -19.11 -3.11 -15.09
C CYS A 101 -18.21 -3.45 -13.87
N VAL A 102 -17.06 -2.80 -13.77
CA VAL A 102 -16.09 -2.99 -12.70
C VAL A 102 -16.27 -1.93 -11.61
N LYS A 103 -16.42 -2.37 -10.36
CA LYS A 103 -16.33 -1.47 -9.18
C LYS A 103 -14.89 -1.41 -8.67
N ALA A 104 -14.58 -0.36 -7.91
CA ALA A 104 -13.24 -0.01 -7.45
C ALA A 104 -13.32 0.75 -6.13
N THR A 105 -12.17 1.03 -5.51
CA THR A 105 -12.07 1.90 -4.32
C THR A 105 -11.32 3.18 -4.67
N PHE A 106 -11.91 4.34 -4.43
CA PHE A 106 -11.29 5.65 -4.62
C PHE A 106 -10.90 6.24 -3.27
N PHE A 107 -9.67 6.74 -3.14
CA PHE A 107 -9.19 7.47 -1.97
C PHE A 107 -9.15 8.96 -2.31
N VAL A 108 -10.21 9.66 -1.88
CA VAL A 108 -10.52 11.02 -2.32
C VAL A 108 -9.84 12.05 -1.41
N VAL A 109 -9.20 13.05 -2.01
CA VAL A 109 -8.64 14.21 -1.29
C VAL A 109 -9.76 15.22 -1.03
N GLY A 110 -9.94 15.63 0.23
CA GLY A 110 -11.10 16.44 0.64
C GLY A 110 -11.23 17.79 -0.09
N ARG A 111 -10.10 18.44 -0.40
CA ARG A 111 -10.08 19.65 -1.26
C ARG A 111 -10.55 19.38 -2.70
N MET A 112 -10.23 18.20 -3.25
CA MET A 112 -10.63 17.81 -4.60
C MET A 112 -12.11 17.45 -4.66
N ALA A 113 -12.64 16.81 -3.62
CA ALA A 113 -14.08 16.60 -3.44
C ALA A 113 -14.87 17.92 -3.49
N GLN A 114 -14.41 18.94 -2.75
CA GLN A 114 -15.04 20.26 -2.73
C GLN A 114 -14.93 21.01 -4.07
N ALA A 115 -13.79 20.90 -4.74
CA ALA A 115 -13.56 21.57 -6.03
C ALA A 115 -14.36 20.94 -7.18
N TYR A 116 -14.59 19.62 -7.14
CA TYR A 116 -15.18 18.86 -8.24
C TYR A 116 -16.27 17.88 -7.76
N PRO A 117 -17.36 18.39 -7.15
CA PRO A 117 -18.34 17.57 -6.44
C PRO A 117 -19.08 16.58 -7.34
N GLU A 118 -19.29 16.90 -8.63
CA GLU A 118 -19.93 15.98 -9.57
C GLU A 118 -19.13 14.70 -9.80
N GLY A 119 -17.79 14.79 -9.82
CA GLY A 119 -16.94 13.60 -9.97
C GLY A 119 -17.12 12.63 -8.79
N LEU A 120 -17.22 13.18 -7.59
CA LEU A 120 -17.46 12.41 -6.36
C LEU A 120 -18.86 11.80 -6.31
N ARG A 121 -19.90 12.53 -6.73
CA ARG A 121 -21.26 11.97 -6.84
C ARG A 121 -21.32 10.86 -7.89
N ARG A 122 -20.66 11.01 -9.05
CA ARG A 122 -20.54 9.93 -10.04
C ARG A 122 -19.88 8.68 -9.47
N MET A 123 -18.85 8.79 -8.60
CA MET A 123 -18.25 7.63 -7.92
C MET A 123 -19.29 6.91 -7.03
N ARG A 124 -20.06 7.65 -6.22
CA ARG A 124 -21.10 7.11 -5.34
C ARG A 124 -22.22 6.45 -6.15
N ASP A 125 -22.75 7.15 -7.15
CA ASP A 125 -23.90 6.73 -7.93
C ASP A 125 -23.59 5.53 -8.83
N ALA A 126 -22.32 5.40 -9.26
CA ALA A 126 -21.81 4.20 -9.91
C ALA A 126 -21.47 3.05 -8.93
N GLY A 127 -21.66 3.22 -7.62
CA GLY A 127 -21.51 2.18 -6.60
C GLY A 127 -20.06 1.79 -6.29
N HIS A 128 -19.09 2.70 -6.50
CA HIS A 128 -17.72 2.50 -6.07
C HIS A 128 -17.57 2.75 -4.57
N SER A 129 -16.54 2.17 -3.94
CA SER A 129 -16.20 2.47 -2.55
C SER A 129 -15.41 3.77 -2.48
N ILE A 130 -15.80 4.67 -1.58
CA ILE A 130 -15.14 5.97 -1.40
C ILE A 130 -14.48 5.99 -0.02
N GLY A 131 -13.16 5.82 0.00
CA GLY A 131 -12.30 6.15 1.12
C GLY A 131 -11.77 7.57 1.02
N THR A 132 -10.91 7.97 1.98
CA THR A 132 -10.35 9.33 2.03
C THR A 132 -8.82 9.34 2.04
N HIS A 133 -8.24 10.43 1.54
CA HIS A 133 -6.81 10.60 1.31
C HIS A 133 -6.28 11.92 1.89
N SER A 134 -6.74 12.26 3.11
CA SER A 134 -6.58 13.55 3.79
C SER A 134 -7.28 14.73 3.09
N GLN A 135 -7.16 15.94 3.67
CA GLN A 135 -7.74 17.16 3.13
C GLN A 135 -6.91 17.74 1.98
N ASN A 136 -5.59 17.81 2.15
CA ASN A 136 -4.68 18.54 1.24
C ASN A 136 -3.54 17.70 0.65
N HIS A 137 -3.50 16.39 0.92
CA HIS A 137 -2.44 15.48 0.46
C HIS A 137 -0.99 15.94 0.82
N PRO A 138 -0.69 16.25 2.10
CA PRO A 138 0.66 16.63 2.50
C PRO A 138 1.63 15.44 2.49
N LEU A 139 2.71 15.54 1.70
CA LEU A 139 3.81 14.57 1.64
C LEU A 139 4.74 14.63 2.88
N SER A 140 4.15 14.72 4.07
CA SER A 140 4.84 14.88 5.36
C SER A 140 4.15 14.16 6.52
N PHE A 141 3.18 13.27 6.26
CA PHE A 141 2.49 12.50 7.31
C PHE A 141 3.44 11.75 8.27
N HIS A 142 4.59 11.28 7.78
CA HIS A 142 5.64 10.62 8.57
C HIS A 142 6.40 11.53 9.55
N ARG A 143 6.26 12.85 9.44
CA ARG A 143 7.07 13.86 10.17
C ARG A 143 6.28 15.05 10.73
N MET A 144 4.99 15.14 10.47
CA MET A 144 4.12 16.18 11.05
C MET A 144 3.71 15.82 12.48
N SER A 145 3.19 16.79 13.23
CA SER A 145 2.63 16.48 14.55
C SER A 145 1.37 15.62 14.43
N VAL A 146 1.02 14.91 15.51
CA VAL A 146 -0.18 14.05 15.52
C VAL A 146 -1.44 14.90 15.33
N GLU A 147 -1.47 16.11 15.89
CA GLU A 147 -2.57 17.07 15.78
C GLU A 147 -2.75 17.55 14.34
N GLN A 148 -1.64 17.81 13.62
CA GLN A 148 -1.67 18.16 12.19
C GLN A 148 -2.20 16.99 11.35
N ALA A 149 -1.76 15.77 11.63
CA ALA A 149 -2.26 14.57 10.96
C ALA A 149 -3.76 14.37 11.21
N LYS A 150 -4.22 14.53 12.47
CA LYS A 150 -5.63 14.46 12.86
C LYS A 150 -6.47 15.47 12.10
N GLN A 151 -6.05 16.74 12.06
CA GLN A 151 -6.73 17.80 11.29
C GLN A 151 -6.85 17.45 9.80
N GLU A 152 -5.79 16.91 9.19
CA GLU A 152 -5.79 16.47 7.79
C GLU A 152 -6.70 15.26 7.52
N VAL A 153 -6.78 14.29 8.44
CA VAL A 153 -7.74 13.18 8.37
C VAL A 153 -9.18 13.69 8.52
N ASP A 154 -9.45 14.42 9.59
CA ASP A 154 -10.79 14.84 9.99
C ASP A 154 -11.42 15.81 8.99
N ALA A 155 -10.65 16.81 8.53
CA ALA A 155 -11.10 17.73 7.50
C ALA A 155 -11.32 17.03 6.17
N GLY A 156 -10.47 16.06 5.80
CA GLY A 156 -10.63 15.27 4.56
C GLY A 156 -11.94 14.48 4.55
N ILE A 157 -12.27 13.85 5.69
CA ILE A 157 -13.53 13.13 5.88
C ILE A 157 -14.72 14.10 5.90
N ALA A 158 -14.63 15.21 6.64
CA ALA A 158 -15.71 16.20 6.74
C ALA A 158 -16.04 16.82 5.37
N SER A 159 -15.03 17.25 4.62
CA SER A 159 -15.18 17.83 3.27
C SER A 159 -15.82 16.85 2.28
N THR A 160 -15.38 15.59 2.29
CA THR A 160 -15.90 14.57 1.37
C THR A 160 -17.33 14.16 1.75
N ALA A 161 -17.63 13.99 3.05
CA ALA A 161 -18.98 13.69 3.53
C ALA A 161 -19.98 14.82 3.23
N ALA A 162 -19.56 16.08 3.40
CA ALA A 162 -20.42 17.24 3.12
C ALA A 162 -20.87 17.31 1.65
N VAL A 163 -20.01 16.90 0.71
CA VAL A 163 -20.34 16.87 -0.73
C VAL A 163 -21.26 15.69 -1.08
N LEU A 164 -21.09 14.54 -0.41
CA LEU A 164 -21.94 13.36 -0.58
C LEU A 164 -23.34 13.54 0.04
N GLY A 165 -23.47 14.44 1.03
CA GLY A 165 -24.70 14.69 1.79
C GLY A 165 -24.99 13.67 2.90
N ASP A 166 -24.17 12.62 2.97
CA ASP A 166 -24.27 11.54 3.95
C ASP A 166 -22.85 11.03 4.29
N ARG A 167 -22.56 10.88 5.59
CA ARG A 167 -21.30 10.31 6.07
C ARG A 167 -21.26 8.78 5.90
N ALA A 168 -22.40 8.09 5.90
CA ALA A 168 -22.45 6.64 5.70
C ALA A 168 -22.14 6.23 4.24
N ALA A 169 -22.19 7.18 3.29
CA ALA A 169 -21.68 6.99 1.93
C ALA A 169 -20.14 6.91 1.84
N LEU A 170 -19.41 7.28 2.91
CA LEU A 170 -17.97 7.03 3.02
C LEU A 170 -17.70 5.64 3.56
N SER A 171 -16.84 4.90 2.87
CA SER A 171 -16.19 3.75 3.46
C SER A 171 -15.21 4.23 4.55
N PRO A 172 -15.15 3.58 5.72
CA PRO A 172 -14.14 3.82 6.77
C PRO A 172 -12.74 3.32 6.36
N PHE A 173 -12.29 3.72 5.17
CA PHE A 173 -11.01 3.40 4.57
C PHE A 173 -10.22 4.69 4.41
N PHE A 174 -8.97 4.69 4.87
CA PHE A 174 -8.05 5.82 4.74
C PHE A 174 -6.74 5.34 4.14
N ARG A 175 -6.23 6.06 3.14
CA ARG A 175 -4.86 5.85 2.64
C ARG A 175 -4.02 7.05 3.01
N ILE A 176 -2.80 6.82 3.51
CA ILE A 176 -1.90 7.90 3.93
C ILE A 176 -1.21 8.48 2.67
N PRO A 177 -1.27 9.80 2.42
CA PRO A 177 -0.57 10.49 1.32
C PRO A 177 0.86 10.03 1.07
N GLY A 178 1.16 9.68 -0.19
CA GLY A 178 2.45 9.13 -0.61
C GLY A 178 2.90 7.85 0.12
N LEU A 179 1.98 7.18 0.82
CA LEU A 179 2.25 6.10 1.77
C LEU A 179 3.23 6.50 2.90
N LEU A 180 3.37 7.80 3.19
CA LEU A 180 4.33 8.32 4.16
C LEU A 180 3.81 8.21 5.60
N ARG A 181 3.80 6.98 6.14
CA ARG A 181 3.19 6.63 7.43
C ARG A 181 4.01 7.04 8.66
N ALA A 182 3.32 7.18 9.80
CA ALA A 182 3.90 7.25 11.14
C ALA A 182 3.02 6.46 12.12
N GLN A 183 3.59 5.83 13.15
CA GLN A 183 2.85 4.96 14.07
C GLN A 183 1.69 5.69 14.78
N ALA A 184 1.90 6.93 15.23
CA ALA A 184 0.86 7.71 15.89
C ALA A 184 -0.33 8.05 14.96
N VAL A 185 -0.08 8.20 13.65
CA VAL A 185 -1.14 8.38 12.64
C VAL A 185 -1.94 7.08 12.49
N GLU A 186 -1.27 5.93 12.43
CA GLU A 186 -1.93 4.62 12.35
C GLU A 186 -2.76 4.30 13.60
N SER A 187 -2.23 4.61 14.79
CA SER A 187 -2.98 4.51 16.05
C SER A 187 -4.25 5.35 16.00
N TYR A 188 -4.14 6.61 15.54
CA TYR A 188 -5.30 7.48 15.41
C TYR A 188 -6.34 6.96 14.41
N LEU A 189 -5.92 6.45 13.24
CA LEU A 189 -6.82 5.84 12.27
C LEU A 189 -7.57 4.65 12.90
N ALA A 190 -6.86 3.77 13.61
CA ALA A 190 -7.46 2.62 14.29
C ALA A 190 -8.43 3.05 15.42
N GLU A 191 -8.11 4.08 16.20
CA GLU A 191 -9.00 4.68 17.21
C GLU A 191 -10.32 5.19 16.58
N GLN A 192 -10.24 5.83 15.40
CA GLN A 192 -11.42 6.27 14.64
C GLN A 192 -12.17 5.11 13.94
N GLY A 193 -11.67 3.87 14.02
CA GLY A 193 -12.21 2.72 13.30
C GLY A 193 -11.99 2.80 11.78
N LEU A 194 -10.97 3.53 11.33
CA LEU A 194 -10.56 3.65 9.93
C LEU A 194 -9.49 2.61 9.61
N GLN A 195 -9.73 1.81 8.57
CA GLN A 195 -8.72 0.90 8.04
C GLN A 195 -7.66 1.71 7.28
N ALA A 196 -6.39 1.54 7.64
CA ALA A 196 -5.26 2.13 6.92
C ALA A 196 -4.88 1.24 5.71
N TRP A 197 -5.19 1.72 4.52
CA TRP A 197 -4.88 1.06 3.26
C TRP A 197 -3.52 1.48 2.73
N SER A 198 -2.62 0.51 2.60
CA SER A 198 -1.52 0.57 1.66
C SER A 198 -1.97 -0.03 0.31
N ALA A 199 -1.04 -0.55 -0.47
CA ALA A 199 -1.31 -1.42 -1.61
C ALA A 199 -0.38 -2.65 -1.57
N ASP A 200 -0.59 -3.61 -2.47
CA ASP A 200 0.35 -4.71 -2.66
C ASP A 200 1.40 -4.38 -3.72
N PHE A 201 1.04 -3.57 -4.72
CA PHE A 201 1.95 -3.06 -5.73
C PHE A 201 1.42 -1.77 -6.39
N PRO A 202 2.29 -0.80 -6.75
CA PRO A 202 1.91 0.34 -7.56
C PRO A 202 2.05 0.04 -9.06
N ALA A 203 1.38 0.82 -9.91
CA ALA A 203 1.64 0.86 -11.35
C ALA A 203 2.69 1.92 -11.77
N ASP A 204 3.25 2.64 -10.80
CA ASP A 204 4.19 3.78 -10.98
C ASP A 204 3.66 4.92 -11.87
N ASP A 205 2.34 5.05 -11.97
CA ASP A 205 1.61 6.00 -12.82
C ASP A 205 1.69 7.47 -12.39
N TRP A 206 2.33 7.77 -11.26
CA TRP A 206 2.75 9.12 -10.88
C TRP A 206 4.06 9.55 -11.55
N ARG A 207 4.86 8.62 -12.08
CA ARG A 207 6.15 8.89 -12.75
C ARG A 207 5.95 9.43 -14.18
N PRO A 208 6.95 10.11 -14.77
CA PRO A 208 6.92 10.53 -16.18
C PRO A 208 7.12 9.33 -17.15
N ILE A 209 6.17 8.40 -17.13
CA ILE A 209 6.11 7.21 -17.99
C ILE A 209 4.87 7.23 -18.89
N THR A 210 4.88 6.38 -19.92
CA THR A 210 3.75 6.21 -20.85
C THR A 210 2.64 5.33 -20.28
N ALA A 211 1.43 5.44 -20.82
CA ALA A 211 0.32 4.53 -20.50
C ALA A 211 0.67 3.04 -20.75
N ALA A 212 1.42 2.75 -21.81
CA ALA A 212 1.90 1.40 -22.09
C ALA A 212 2.84 0.89 -20.99
N GLN A 213 3.75 1.73 -20.47
CA GLN A 213 4.61 1.35 -19.34
C GLN A 213 3.82 1.15 -18.04
N VAL A 214 2.83 1.99 -17.74
CA VAL A 214 1.91 1.79 -16.58
C VAL A 214 1.23 0.42 -16.65
N PHE A 215 0.66 0.08 -17.82
CA PHE A 215 0.04 -1.22 -18.08
C PHE A 215 1.03 -2.38 -17.85
N GLN A 216 2.23 -2.32 -18.44
CA GLN A 216 3.23 -3.37 -18.32
C GLN A 216 3.70 -3.55 -16.87
N ILE A 217 3.95 -2.45 -16.14
CA ILE A 217 4.36 -2.49 -14.73
C ILE A 217 3.24 -3.08 -13.85
N ALA A 218 1.99 -2.68 -14.06
CA ALA A 218 0.84 -3.20 -13.32
C ALA A 218 0.66 -4.71 -13.55
N MET A 219 0.69 -5.18 -14.81
CA MET A 219 0.58 -6.60 -15.13
C MET A 219 1.75 -7.42 -14.59
N GLN A 220 3.00 -6.97 -14.79
CA GLN A 220 4.20 -7.68 -14.33
C GLN A 220 4.18 -7.86 -12.80
N ARG A 221 3.81 -6.81 -12.05
CA ARG A 221 3.76 -6.86 -10.57
C ARG A 221 2.58 -7.68 -10.05
N LEU A 222 1.43 -7.63 -10.74
CA LEU A 222 0.29 -8.49 -10.44
C LEU A 222 0.63 -9.98 -10.67
N GLU A 223 1.25 -10.32 -11.80
CA GLU A 223 1.66 -11.69 -12.12
C GLU A 223 2.69 -12.24 -11.15
N ALA A 224 3.69 -11.45 -10.79
CA ALA A 224 4.69 -11.82 -9.79
C ALA A 224 4.09 -12.09 -8.39
N LYS A 225 2.94 -11.50 -8.06
CA LYS A 225 2.23 -11.69 -6.78
C LYS A 225 1.04 -12.66 -6.88
N GLY A 226 0.56 -12.98 -8.07
CA GLY A 226 -0.63 -13.79 -8.35
C GLY A 226 -1.98 -13.15 -7.99
N LYS A 227 -1.98 -12.09 -7.16
CA LYS A 227 -3.16 -11.35 -6.67
C LYS A 227 -2.73 -10.05 -5.98
N GLY A 228 -3.68 -9.18 -5.63
CA GLY A 228 -3.44 -8.07 -4.69
C GLY A 228 -4.21 -6.78 -4.95
N ILE A 229 -3.92 -5.78 -4.14
CA ILE A 229 -4.37 -4.39 -4.27
C ILE A 229 -3.40 -3.64 -5.22
N VAL A 230 -3.91 -3.14 -6.35
CA VAL A 230 -3.13 -2.26 -7.25
C VAL A 230 -3.37 -0.78 -6.90
N LEU A 231 -2.28 -0.02 -6.75
CA LEU A 231 -2.30 1.44 -6.59
C LEU A 231 -2.15 2.14 -7.96
N LEU A 232 -3.16 2.97 -8.25
CA LEU A 232 -3.28 3.88 -9.39
C LEU A 232 -3.73 5.26 -8.88
N HIS A 233 -3.73 6.27 -9.74
CA HIS A 233 -4.21 7.63 -9.47
C HIS A 233 -5.14 8.07 -10.61
N ASP A 234 -6.41 8.36 -10.32
CA ASP A 234 -7.40 8.70 -11.36
C ASP A 234 -7.21 10.11 -11.95
N ILE A 235 -6.37 10.93 -11.32
CA ILE A 235 -5.94 12.23 -11.84
C ILE A 235 -4.91 12.14 -12.98
N GLN A 236 -4.39 10.95 -13.30
CA GLN A 236 -3.26 10.80 -14.23
C GLN A 236 -3.71 10.43 -15.65
N PRO A 237 -3.29 11.16 -16.72
CA PRO A 237 -3.63 10.83 -18.10
C PRO A 237 -3.13 9.45 -18.53
N ARG A 238 -1.97 9.04 -18.01
CA ARG A 238 -1.37 7.73 -18.31
C ARG A 238 -2.17 6.57 -17.73
N THR A 239 -2.93 6.80 -16.65
CA THR A 239 -3.80 5.81 -16.02
C THR A 239 -5.08 5.62 -16.81
N ALA A 240 -5.74 6.72 -17.22
CA ALA A 240 -6.88 6.67 -18.14
C ALA A 240 -6.52 5.98 -19.47
N GLY A 241 -5.31 6.22 -20.00
CA GLY A 241 -4.82 5.54 -21.21
C GLY A 241 -4.42 4.07 -21.03
N ALA A 242 -3.98 3.66 -19.83
CA ALA A 242 -3.53 2.30 -19.55
C ALA A 242 -4.69 1.35 -19.21
N LEU A 243 -5.72 1.87 -18.52
CA LEU A 243 -6.80 1.08 -17.93
C LEU A 243 -7.54 0.17 -18.93
N PRO A 244 -7.88 0.59 -20.18
CA PRO A 244 -8.57 -0.29 -21.12
C PRO A 244 -7.74 -1.50 -21.58
N ALA A 245 -6.41 -1.35 -21.66
CA ALA A 245 -5.51 -2.46 -21.94
C ALA A 245 -5.37 -3.38 -20.72
N PHE A 246 -5.25 -2.79 -19.52
CA PHE A 246 -5.15 -3.52 -18.26
C PHE A 246 -6.40 -4.39 -18.01
N LEU A 247 -7.62 -3.84 -18.06
CA LEU A 247 -8.85 -4.61 -17.82
C LEU A 247 -9.04 -5.75 -18.84
N ARG A 248 -8.72 -5.51 -20.13
CA ARG A 248 -8.75 -6.56 -21.15
C ARG A 248 -7.74 -7.67 -20.88
N GLU A 249 -6.52 -7.35 -20.44
CA GLU A 249 -5.50 -8.34 -20.12
C GLU A 249 -5.86 -9.14 -18.84
N LEU A 250 -6.48 -8.48 -17.85
CA LEU A 250 -7.06 -9.17 -16.69
C LEU A 250 -8.08 -10.24 -17.15
N LYS A 251 -9.03 -9.87 -18.03
CA LYS A 251 -10.00 -10.82 -18.60
C LYS A 251 -9.30 -11.97 -19.33
N ALA A 252 -8.37 -11.64 -20.23
CA ALA A 252 -7.64 -12.61 -21.05
C ALA A 252 -6.83 -13.62 -20.23
N LYS A 253 -6.23 -13.19 -19.11
CA LYS A 253 -5.46 -14.05 -18.20
C LYS A 253 -6.30 -14.67 -17.06
N GLY A 254 -7.62 -14.48 -17.06
CA GLY A 254 -8.52 -15.05 -16.06
C GLY A 254 -8.36 -14.44 -14.66
N TYR A 255 -7.90 -13.19 -14.58
CA TYR A 255 -8.01 -12.39 -13.37
C TYR A 255 -9.44 -11.89 -13.17
N ARG A 256 -9.79 -11.70 -11.91
CA ARG A 256 -11.12 -11.31 -11.47
C ARG A 256 -11.02 -10.06 -10.60
N VAL A 257 -11.76 -9.02 -10.92
CA VAL A 257 -11.81 -7.83 -10.06
C VAL A 257 -12.71 -8.11 -8.86
N VAL A 258 -12.26 -7.71 -7.68
CA VAL A 258 -13.01 -7.79 -6.42
C VAL A 258 -13.33 -6.36 -5.95
N HIS A 259 -14.58 -6.11 -5.64
CA HIS A 259 -15.00 -4.87 -4.97
C HIS A 259 -14.89 -5.05 -3.46
N VAL A 260 -14.48 -4.01 -2.74
CA VAL A 260 -14.27 -4.10 -1.29
C VAL A 260 -15.12 -3.04 -0.62
N VAL A 261 -15.96 -3.46 0.32
CA VAL A 261 -16.84 -2.59 1.10
C VAL A 261 -16.65 -2.87 2.59
N ALA A 262 -16.92 -1.89 3.44
CA ALA A 262 -16.91 -2.11 4.88
C ALA A 262 -18.15 -2.89 5.33
N ALA A 263 -18.00 -3.63 6.43
CA ALA A 263 -19.10 -4.23 7.17
C ALA A 263 -20.00 -3.16 7.82
N SER A 264 -21.29 -3.47 7.92
CA SER A 264 -22.29 -2.68 8.65
C SER A 264 -23.27 -3.65 9.35
N PRO A 265 -24.17 -3.17 10.22
CA PRO A 265 -25.17 -4.04 10.85
C PRO A 265 -26.00 -4.86 9.83
N ASP A 266 -26.34 -4.25 8.69
CA ASP A 266 -27.10 -4.88 7.60
C ASP A 266 -26.21 -5.61 6.57
N ARG A 267 -24.88 -5.53 6.72
CA ARG A 267 -23.90 -6.11 5.81
C ARG A 267 -22.78 -6.79 6.61
N PRO A 268 -22.99 -8.04 7.07
CA PRO A 268 -22.00 -8.76 7.87
C PRO A 268 -20.70 -8.97 7.09
N LYS A 269 -19.56 -9.00 7.80
CA LYS A 269 -18.25 -9.26 7.21
C LYS A 269 -18.23 -10.62 6.49
N THR A 270 -17.41 -10.72 5.45
CA THR A 270 -17.13 -12.01 4.80
C THR A 270 -16.38 -12.90 5.78
N ALA A 271 -16.81 -14.15 5.95
CA ALA A 271 -16.09 -15.12 6.78
C ALA A 271 -14.71 -15.43 6.16
N THR A 272 -13.66 -15.29 6.97
CA THR A 272 -12.25 -15.40 6.53
C THR A 272 -11.39 -16.06 7.60
N GLU A 273 -10.39 -16.83 7.18
CA GLU A 273 -9.37 -17.38 8.07
C GLU A 273 -8.15 -16.45 8.18
N PRO A 274 -7.44 -16.39 9.34
CA PRO A 274 -6.27 -15.53 9.52
C PRO A 274 -5.14 -15.75 8.50
N SER A 275 -5.03 -16.96 7.94
CA SER A 275 -4.07 -17.27 6.88
C SER A 275 -4.40 -16.56 5.55
N GLN A 276 -5.67 -16.32 5.25
CA GLN A 276 -6.11 -15.70 4.00
C GLN A 276 -5.70 -14.22 3.89
N TRP A 277 -5.53 -13.54 5.02
CA TRP A 277 -5.03 -12.16 5.09
C TRP A 277 -3.53 -12.02 4.78
N ARG A 278 -2.86 -13.10 4.36
CA ARG A 278 -1.46 -13.07 3.90
C ARG A 278 -1.42 -13.27 2.38
N LEU A 279 -0.58 -12.48 1.70
CA LEU A 279 -0.41 -12.59 0.24
C LEU A 279 0.04 -14.00 -0.18
N HIS A 280 0.95 -14.59 0.60
CA HIS A 280 1.36 -15.99 0.47
C HIS A 280 1.23 -16.66 1.85
N PRO A 281 0.10 -17.36 2.13
CA PRO A 281 -0.02 -18.15 3.35
C PRO A 281 1.01 -19.28 3.37
N VAL A 282 1.64 -19.49 4.51
CA VAL A 282 2.46 -20.69 4.74
C VAL A 282 1.49 -21.86 4.88
N SER A 283 1.67 -22.91 4.06
CA SER A 283 0.86 -24.14 4.18
C SER A 283 1.04 -24.77 5.56
N ASP A 284 -0.04 -25.22 6.19
CA ASP A 284 -0.01 -25.90 7.50
C ASP A 284 0.89 -27.15 7.51
N GLN A 285 1.11 -27.76 6.34
CA GLN A 285 2.06 -28.87 6.17
C GLN A 285 3.53 -28.44 6.37
N VAL A 286 3.86 -27.18 6.08
CA VAL A 286 5.19 -26.59 6.30
C VAL A 286 5.37 -26.16 7.76
N ALA A 287 4.29 -25.75 8.43
CA ALA A 287 4.32 -25.45 9.87
C ALA A 287 4.57 -26.72 10.70
N LYS A 288 3.91 -27.85 10.36
CA LYS A 288 4.09 -29.15 11.03
C LYS A 288 5.47 -29.79 10.82
N SER A 289 6.28 -29.30 9.89
CA SER A 289 7.62 -29.85 9.57
C SER A 289 8.78 -29.02 10.13
N ARG A 290 8.53 -28.04 11.03
CA ARG A 290 9.59 -27.24 11.67
C ARG A 290 9.71 -27.50 13.17
N TRP A 291 10.79 -28.23 13.48
CA TRP A 291 11.44 -28.46 14.78
C TRP A 291 10.70 -29.38 15.79
N PRO A 292 11.39 -30.40 16.35
CA PRO A 292 10.92 -31.06 17.55
C PRO A 292 10.97 -30.08 18.73
N ALA A 293 10.04 -30.23 19.68
CA ALA A 293 10.10 -29.46 20.91
C ALA A 293 11.44 -29.74 21.62
N ILE A 294 12.24 -28.68 21.81
CA ILE A 294 13.40 -28.76 22.69
C ILE A 294 12.84 -28.99 24.09
N PRO A 295 13.12 -30.13 24.76
CA PRO A 295 12.63 -30.35 26.11
C PRO A 295 13.23 -29.28 27.02
N ASN A 296 12.46 -28.82 28.00
CA ASN A 296 12.95 -27.85 28.99
C ASN A 296 14.21 -28.41 29.66
N PHE A 297 15.36 -27.79 29.39
CA PHE A 297 16.58 -28.08 30.11
C PHE A 297 16.41 -27.61 31.55
N VAL A 298 16.08 -28.54 32.44
CA VAL A 298 16.30 -28.35 33.87
C VAL A 298 17.81 -28.26 34.03
N TYR A 299 18.31 -27.06 34.34
CA TYR A 299 19.65 -26.93 34.86
C TYR A 299 19.69 -27.71 36.18
N ALA A 300 20.31 -28.88 36.16
CA ALA A 300 20.71 -29.55 37.38
C ALA A 300 21.59 -28.56 38.15
N GLU A 301 21.27 -28.33 39.42
CA GLU A 301 21.97 -27.32 40.22
C GLU A 301 23.48 -27.58 40.18
N THR A 302 24.25 -26.51 40.00
CA THR A 302 25.70 -26.58 39.98
C THR A 302 26.19 -26.95 41.38
N SER A 303 26.35 -28.26 41.62
CA SER A 303 27.21 -28.75 42.69
C SER A 303 28.59 -28.18 42.47
N SER A 304 28.97 -27.22 43.32
CA SER A 304 30.25 -26.53 43.23
C SER A 304 31.39 -27.55 43.33
N LEU A 305 32.11 -27.76 42.23
CA LEU A 305 33.38 -28.48 42.28
C LEU A 305 34.33 -27.72 43.21
N PRO A 306 35.06 -28.41 44.11
CA PRO A 306 35.96 -27.74 45.03
C PRO A 306 37.09 -27.04 44.25
N ALA A 307 37.41 -25.81 44.65
CA ALA A 307 38.53 -25.08 44.09
C ALA A 307 39.86 -25.81 44.39
N PRO A 308 40.83 -25.84 43.46
CA PRO A 308 42.15 -26.40 43.73
C PRO A 308 42.85 -25.59 44.82
N ALA A 309 43.42 -26.28 45.81
CA ALA A 309 44.24 -25.66 46.85
C ALA A 309 45.56 -25.15 46.25
N VAL A 310 46.03 -24.01 46.74
CA VAL A 310 47.30 -23.41 46.31
C VAL A 310 48.41 -23.83 47.28
N THR A 311 49.22 -24.79 46.85
CA THR A 311 50.47 -25.28 47.47
C THR A 311 51.37 -25.76 46.32
N ASP A 312 52.64 -25.40 46.16
CA ASP A 312 53.50 -24.45 46.90
C ASP A 312 54.23 -23.56 45.89
N SER A 313 54.55 -22.32 46.28
CA SER A 313 55.56 -21.50 45.62
C SER A 313 56.08 -20.47 46.61
N ASP A 314 57.34 -20.62 47.00
CA ASP A 314 57.95 -19.90 48.11
C ASP A 314 57.97 -18.38 47.90
N LEU A 315 57.12 -17.67 48.65
CA LEU A 315 57.30 -16.25 48.91
C LEU A 315 58.32 -16.08 50.04
N HIS A 316 59.59 -15.95 49.68
CA HIS A 316 60.59 -15.36 50.58
C HIS A 316 60.52 -13.83 50.53
N ASP A 317 60.66 -13.24 51.71
CA ASP A 317 60.45 -11.85 52.08
C ASP A 317 61.09 -10.77 51.19
N GLY A 318 60.53 -9.55 51.28
CA GLY A 318 61.38 -8.35 51.39
C GLY A 318 61.72 -7.58 50.11
N GLN A 319 60.75 -6.80 49.62
CA GLN A 319 60.90 -5.41 49.16
C GLN A 319 62.21 -4.91 48.48
N LEU A 320 62.07 -4.51 47.20
CA LEU A 320 62.81 -3.45 46.44
C LEU A 320 64.34 -3.56 46.19
N VAL A 321 64.71 -3.72 44.90
CA VAL A 321 65.73 -2.89 44.22
C VAL A 321 65.37 -2.70 42.73
N LEU A 322 65.37 -1.45 42.24
CA LEU A 322 65.61 -1.06 40.83
C LEU A 322 67.02 -0.45 40.78
N PRO A 323 67.88 -0.73 39.78
CA PRO A 323 67.74 -0.23 38.40
C PRO A 323 68.30 -1.26 37.35
N ALA A 324 68.60 -1.01 36.07
CA ALA A 324 68.69 0.19 35.23
C ALA A 324 68.40 -0.15 33.75
N THR A 325 68.04 0.84 32.93
CA THR A 325 68.03 0.72 31.45
C THR A 325 69.45 0.75 30.87
N PRO A 326 69.71 0.08 29.74
CA PRO A 326 69.89 0.90 28.53
C PRO A 326 69.37 0.31 27.21
N ARG A 327 68.79 1.22 26.40
CA ARG A 327 68.88 1.32 24.93
C ARG A 327 68.86 0.06 24.02
N THR A 328 67.70 -0.13 23.40
CA THR A 328 67.51 -0.29 21.93
C THR A 328 68.31 -1.33 21.14
N ARG A 329 67.62 -2.38 20.65
CA ARG A 329 67.75 -2.82 19.24
C ARG A 329 66.44 -3.36 18.68
N ARG A 330 66.36 -3.49 17.35
CA ARG A 330 65.12 -3.58 16.55
C ARG A 330 64.52 -4.99 16.48
N LEU A 331 63.19 -5.03 16.31
CA LEU A 331 62.38 -5.90 15.43
C LEU A 331 62.93 -7.28 15.04
N ALA A 332 62.17 -8.32 15.38
CA ALA A 332 61.36 -9.06 14.39
C ALA A 332 60.19 -9.77 15.12
N GLN A 333 59.02 -9.89 14.47
CA GLN A 333 57.84 -10.52 15.06
C GLN A 333 57.69 -11.98 14.61
N GLY A 334 57.43 -12.84 15.60
CA GLY A 334 57.18 -14.28 15.51
C GLY A 334 57.38 -14.84 16.92
N GLU A 335 56.56 -15.71 17.49
CA GLU A 335 55.42 -16.48 16.96
C GLU A 335 54.35 -16.60 18.06
N VAL A 336 53.07 -16.68 17.68
CA VAL A 336 51.99 -17.20 18.56
C VAL A 336 51.14 -18.16 17.72
N PRO A 337 51.12 -19.47 18.02
CA PRO A 337 50.43 -20.45 17.19
C PRO A 337 48.91 -20.43 17.43
N LEU A 338 48.14 -20.44 16.35
CA LEU A 338 46.67 -20.60 16.38
C LEU A 338 46.26 -22.07 16.22
N PRO A 339 45.15 -22.52 16.84
CA PRO A 339 44.71 -23.92 16.79
C PRO A 339 44.20 -24.33 15.40
N GLN A 340 44.41 -25.60 15.07
CA GLN A 340 44.08 -26.18 13.76
C GLN A 340 42.63 -26.64 13.64
N ALA A 341 41.88 -25.98 12.74
CA ALA A 341 40.64 -26.41 12.07
C ALA A 341 39.35 -26.64 12.92
N ALA A 342 38.23 -26.17 12.37
CA ALA A 342 36.88 -26.43 12.87
C ALA A 342 36.16 -27.49 11.99
N PRO A 343 35.29 -28.35 12.56
CA PRO A 343 34.71 -29.49 11.86
C PRO A 343 33.46 -29.11 11.05
N TRP A 344 33.67 -28.66 9.80
CA TRP A 344 32.61 -28.59 8.79
C TRP A 344 33.07 -29.30 7.51
N PRO A 345 32.22 -30.10 6.83
CA PRO A 345 32.62 -30.84 5.65
C PRO A 345 32.93 -29.89 4.50
N ARG A 346 34.19 -29.86 4.06
CA ARG A 346 34.61 -29.21 2.82
C ARG A 346 34.85 -30.28 1.77
N GLN A 347 34.04 -30.29 0.72
CA GLN A 347 34.49 -30.51 -0.66
C GLN A 347 33.31 -30.34 -1.64
N TRP A 348 33.52 -29.48 -2.64
CA TRP A 348 33.02 -29.75 -3.97
C TRP A 348 34.23 -29.68 -4.88
N SER A 349 34.70 -30.82 -5.37
CA SER A 349 35.84 -30.89 -6.28
C SER A 349 35.37 -30.49 -7.66
N LEU A 350 35.85 -29.33 -8.15
CA LEU A 350 35.76 -29.01 -9.58
C LEU A 350 36.76 -29.91 -10.31
N LEU A 351 36.25 -30.99 -10.89
CA LEU A 351 36.94 -31.70 -11.96
C LEU A 351 37.04 -30.75 -13.17
N ALA A 352 38.25 -30.54 -13.67
CA ALA A 352 38.47 -29.77 -14.88
C ALA A 352 37.90 -30.54 -16.09
N PRO A 353 37.13 -29.88 -16.98
CA PRO A 353 36.92 -30.37 -18.33
C PRO A 353 38.19 -30.20 -19.17
N ASP A 354 38.32 -31.11 -20.12
CA ASP A 354 39.41 -31.24 -21.09
C ASP A 354 39.56 -30.03 -22.03
N GLU A 355 40.64 -30.00 -22.82
CA GLU A 355 40.94 -28.91 -23.75
C GLU A 355 39.83 -28.66 -24.80
N ALA A 356 39.16 -27.50 -24.72
CA ALA A 356 38.41 -26.93 -25.83
C ALA A 356 38.53 -25.41 -25.85
N LYS A 357 39.13 -24.86 -26.93
CA LYS A 357 39.30 -23.42 -27.12
C LYS A 357 37.94 -22.74 -27.35
N THR A 358 37.53 -21.88 -26.42
CA THR A 358 36.45 -20.90 -26.65
C THR A 358 36.83 -19.55 -26.03
N GLU A 359 37.62 -18.76 -26.76
CA GLU A 359 37.81 -17.35 -26.45
C GLU A 359 36.47 -16.61 -26.68
N LEU A 360 35.90 -16.06 -25.62
CA LEU A 360 34.71 -15.20 -25.73
C LEU A 360 35.13 -13.86 -26.36
N PRO A 361 34.49 -13.41 -27.45
CA PRO A 361 34.92 -12.21 -28.17
C PRO A 361 34.68 -10.95 -27.34
N VAL A 362 35.76 -10.27 -26.98
CA VAL A 362 35.72 -8.90 -26.46
C VAL A 362 35.31 -7.97 -27.61
N PRO A 363 34.22 -7.19 -27.50
CA PRO A 363 33.83 -6.26 -28.56
C PRO A 363 34.88 -5.15 -28.71
N ALA A 364 35.32 -4.91 -29.95
CA ALA A 364 36.34 -3.92 -30.26
C ALA A 364 35.92 -2.48 -29.90
N ARG A 365 36.90 -1.66 -29.50
CA ARG A 365 36.71 -0.24 -29.12
C ARG A 365 36.13 0.67 -30.22
N GLU A 366 36.00 0.18 -31.45
CA GLU A 366 35.39 0.87 -32.59
C GLU A 366 33.87 1.09 -32.44
N LEU A 367 33.18 0.27 -31.62
CA LEU A 367 31.70 0.29 -31.49
C LEU A 367 31.11 1.56 -30.84
N PHE A 368 31.93 2.48 -30.34
CA PHE A 368 31.51 3.75 -29.75
C PHE A 368 31.93 5.00 -30.56
N GLN A 369 32.46 4.83 -31.78
CA GLN A 369 32.81 5.97 -32.64
C GLN A 369 31.59 6.50 -33.42
N VAL A 370 31.00 7.58 -32.94
CA VAL A 370 30.07 8.39 -33.74
C VAL A 370 30.87 9.14 -34.81
N ARG A 371 30.74 8.71 -36.07
CA ARG A 371 31.29 9.48 -37.21
C ARG A 371 30.53 10.81 -37.34
N SER A 372 31.17 11.90 -36.95
CA SER A 372 30.77 13.24 -37.36
C SER A 372 30.89 13.36 -38.88
N ARG A 373 29.76 13.46 -39.59
CA ARG A 373 29.80 13.91 -40.98
C ARG A 373 30.12 15.40 -40.98
N SER A 374 31.24 15.74 -41.62
CA SER A 374 31.69 17.11 -41.83
C SER A 374 30.70 17.91 -42.68
N GLN A 375 30.78 19.23 -42.52
CA GLN A 375 29.93 20.20 -43.20
C GLN A 375 30.12 20.16 -44.72
N ALA A 376 29.01 20.35 -45.44
CA ALA A 376 29.02 21.00 -46.74
C ALA A 376 28.13 22.24 -46.67
N ASN A 377 28.76 23.39 -46.96
CA ASN A 377 28.17 24.70 -47.25
C ASN A 377 27.19 24.62 -48.46
N LEU A 378 26.27 25.55 -48.75
CA LEU A 378 25.81 26.83 -48.16
C LEU A 378 24.47 27.22 -48.83
N ASN A 379 23.71 28.17 -48.26
CA ASN A 379 22.57 28.92 -48.86
C ASN A 379 21.31 28.08 -49.22
N VAL A 380 20.07 28.47 -48.90
CA VAL A 380 19.45 29.81 -48.89
C VAL A 380 18.43 29.90 -47.74
N LEU A 381 18.42 31.00 -46.99
CA LEU A 381 17.33 31.35 -46.06
C LEU A 381 16.61 32.62 -46.55
N THR A 382 15.44 32.44 -47.14
CA THR A 382 14.52 33.53 -47.48
C THR A 382 13.71 33.90 -46.25
N PRO A 383 13.74 35.16 -45.75
CA PRO A 383 12.92 35.56 -44.61
C PRO A 383 11.47 35.80 -45.06
N LEU A 384 10.54 34.96 -44.61
CA LEU A 384 9.10 35.25 -44.69
C LEU A 384 8.67 36.17 -43.53
N PRO A 385 7.71 37.08 -43.76
CA PRO A 385 7.53 38.26 -42.92
C PRO A 385 6.91 37.95 -41.55
N ARG A 386 7.24 38.81 -40.56
CA ARG A 386 6.55 38.87 -39.27
C ARG A 386 5.05 39.07 -39.51
N ARG A 387 4.24 38.14 -38.99
CA ARG A 387 2.79 38.32 -38.87
C ARG A 387 2.54 39.48 -37.90
N ALA A 388 1.80 40.49 -38.36
CA ALA A 388 1.45 41.63 -37.53
C ALA A 388 0.60 41.20 -36.33
N GLU A 389 0.91 41.74 -35.15
CA GLU A 389 -0.01 41.72 -34.01
C GLU A 389 -1.21 42.63 -34.33
N ALA A 390 -2.41 42.06 -34.28
CA ALA A 390 -3.64 42.84 -34.26
C ALA A 390 -3.89 43.34 -32.81
N PRO A 391 -4.32 44.59 -32.62
CA PRO A 391 -4.44 45.19 -31.30
C PRO A 391 -5.56 44.54 -30.47
N ALA A 392 -5.31 44.38 -29.17
CA ALA A 392 -6.31 43.94 -28.21
C ALA A 392 -7.39 45.03 -27.98
N PRO A 393 -8.67 44.67 -27.76
CA PRO A 393 -9.72 45.64 -27.47
C PRO A 393 -9.52 46.30 -26.11
N ALA A 394 -9.91 47.58 -26.03
CA ALA A 394 -9.66 48.45 -24.88
C ALA A 394 -10.37 48.01 -23.60
N ARG A 395 -9.71 48.28 -22.46
CA ARG A 395 -10.37 48.40 -21.13
C ARG A 395 -10.81 49.85 -20.92
N PRO A 396 -11.92 50.10 -20.21
CA PRO A 396 -12.40 51.46 -19.97
C PRO A 396 -11.45 52.25 -19.06
N GLU A 397 -11.38 53.56 -19.30
CA GLU A 397 -10.54 54.51 -18.55
C GLU A 397 -11.02 54.69 -17.10
N ILE A 398 -10.06 54.94 -16.21
CA ILE A 398 -10.29 55.50 -14.88
C ILE A 398 -9.46 56.79 -14.78
N ASP A 399 -10.14 57.86 -14.37
CA ASP A 399 -9.67 59.25 -14.31
C ASP A 399 -8.46 59.47 -13.37
N PRO A 400 -7.33 60.05 -13.84
CA PRO A 400 -6.16 60.35 -13.03
C PRO A 400 -6.06 61.85 -12.67
N ALA A 401 -6.72 62.26 -11.58
CA ALA A 401 -6.52 63.58 -10.98
C ALA A 401 -5.71 63.53 -9.67
N ALA A 402 -4.76 64.45 -9.55
CA ALA A 402 -4.06 64.92 -8.34
C ALA A 402 -2.88 64.12 -7.75
N ARG A 403 -1.69 64.55 -8.20
CA ARG A 403 -0.53 65.03 -7.39
C ARG A 403 0.48 64.03 -6.81
N GLN A 404 1.66 64.13 -7.43
CA GLN A 404 3.01 63.95 -6.88
C GLN A 404 3.17 64.49 -5.44
N LEU A 405 4.03 63.81 -4.66
CA LEU A 405 5.03 64.46 -3.80
C LEU A 405 6.29 63.58 -3.74
N THR A 406 7.42 64.19 -3.39
CA THR A 406 8.76 63.79 -3.82
C THR A 406 9.49 62.79 -2.94
N LEU A 407 10.55 62.19 -3.51
CA LEU A 407 11.58 61.42 -2.82
C LEU A 407 12.33 62.26 -1.78
N ASP A 408 12.72 61.65 -0.66
CA ASP A 408 14.09 61.77 -0.15
C ASP A 408 14.46 60.57 0.74
N GLY A 409 15.75 60.27 0.86
CA GLY A 409 16.24 59.05 1.52
C GLY A 409 17.16 59.31 2.72
N GLY A 410 17.25 58.32 3.63
CA GLY A 410 18.38 58.21 4.55
C GLY A 410 18.06 57.80 5.99
N GLY A 411 18.93 56.95 6.56
CA GLY A 411 19.28 57.02 7.98
C GLY A 411 18.61 56.02 8.95
N LEU A 412 19.43 55.12 9.51
CA LEU A 412 19.11 54.25 10.65
C LEU A 412 18.49 54.99 11.85
N ARG A 413 17.59 54.31 12.58
CA ARG A 413 17.81 53.98 14.02
C ARG A 413 16.84 52.91 14.57
N ARG A 414 17.38 52.05 15.44
CA ARG A 414 16.63 51.05 16.24
C ARG A 414 15.66 51.72 17.22
N ARG A 415 14.52 51.06 17.50
CA ARG A 415 13.98 50.87 18.86
C ARG A 415 13.03 49.67 18.91
N LEU A 416 13.19 48.85 19.94
CA LEU A 416 12.26 47.79 20.34
C LEU A 416 11.15 48.42 21.19
N PHE A 417 9.91 47.92 21.13
CA PHE A 417 9.05 47.66 22.29
C PHE A 417 7.87 46.75 21.91
N ALA A 418 7.27 46.09 22.91
CA ALA A 418 6.38 44.94 22.79
C ALA A 418 4.87 45.31 22.74
N PRO A 419 3.92 44.36 22.56
CA PRO A 419 2.55 44.66 22.17
C PRO A 419 1.64 45.07 23.33
N VAL A 420 0.58 45.83 23.01
CA VAL A 420 -0.47 46.26 23.95
C VAL A 420 -1.59 45.22 24.00
N ALA A 421 -1.99 44.82 25.21
CA ALA A 421 -3.15 43.97 25.44
C ALA A 421 -4.46 44.78 25.45
N GLN A 422 -5.55 44.20 24.94
CA GLN A 422 -6.91 44.72 25.11
C GLN A 422 -7.67 43.91 26.17
N VAL A 423 -8.32 44.61 27.10
CA VAL A 423 -9.04 44.03 28.24
C VAL A 423 -10.34 44.82 28.49
N TYR A 424 -11.47 44.16 28.22
CA TYR A 424 -12.80 44.33 28.87
C TYR A 424 -13.60 45.63 28.60
N PRO A 425 -14.93 45.68 28.89
CA PRO A 425 -15.72 44.75 29.71
C PRO A 425 -16.98 44.11 29.09
N ARG A 426 -17.55 43.18 29.87
CA ARG A 426 -18.83 42.47 29.67
C ARG A 426 -20.04 43.38 29.94
N SER A 427 -21.20 42.96 29.44
CA SER A 427 -22.53 43.36 29.94
C SER A 427 -23.37 42.10 30.16
N ASP A 428 -24.11 42.04 31.26
CA ASP A 428 -24.73 40.80 31.75
C ASP A 428 -26.13 40.49 31.20
N ILE A 429 -26.49 39.22 31.37
CA ILE A 429 -27.81 38.62 31.11
C ILE A 429 -28.82 39.09 32.16
N VAL A 430 -30.05 39.40 31.74
CA VAL A 430 -31.23 39.39 32.62
C VAL A 430 -32.32 38.55 31.98
N ALA A 431 -32.89 37.63 32.75
CA ALA A 431 -33.94 36.72 32.32
C ALA A 431 -35.34 37.32 32.49
N ARG A 432 -36.26 36.95 31.58
CA ARG A 432 -37.68 36.67 31.84
C ARG A 432 -38.23 35.78 30.74
#